data_AF-A0A2E9SRX5-F1
#
_entry.id   AF-A0A2E9SRX5-F1
#
_cell.length_a   1.000
_cell.length_b   1.000
_cell.length_c   1.000
_cell.angle_alpha   90.00
_cell.angle_beta   90.00
_cell.angle_gamma   90.00
#
_symmetry.space_group_name_H-M   'P 1'
#
loop_
_entity.id
_entity.type
_entity.pdbx_description
1 polymer ?
#
loop_
_entity_poly.entity_id
_entity_poly.type
_entity_poly.pdbx_seq_one_letter_code
_entity_poly.pdbx_strand_id
1 'polypeptide(L)'
;MNDFWRSILGPEMPPHGHCYLWNDSLVWLHVTSDTLISLSYLTIPIALIYLVRHRDDLKFNYIFVMFALFIFACGATHMVNILNVWYGAYWLSGTIKAITAVASVGTAIVVWPLLPKALALL
;
A
#
# COMPACT_ATOMS: atom_id res chain seq x y z
N MET A 1 13.91 -9.85 22.22
CA MET A 1 13.26 -8.95 21.23
C MET A 1 13.06 -7.60 21.90
N ASN A 2 13.63 -6.51 21.37
CA ASN A 2 13.65 -5.20 22.04
C ASN A 2 12.23 -4.66 22.26
N ASP A 3 11.99 -3.89 23.33
CA ASP A 3 10.66 -3.32 23.65
C ASP A 3 10.05 -2.51 22.49
N PHE A 4 10.90 -1.87 21.67
CA PHE A 4 10.49 -1.20 20.43
C PHE A 4 9.77 -2.14 19.45
N TRP A 5 10.28 -3.35 19.24
CA TRP A 5 9.69 -4.33 18.34
C TRP A 5 8.37 -4.88 18.89
N ARG A 6 8.23 -5.02 20.22
CA ARG A 6 6.95 -5.39 20.85
C ARG A 6 5.88 -4.31 20.67
N SER A 7 6.27 -3.03 20.73
CA SER A 7 5.36 -1.91 20.48
C SER A 7 4.86 -1.85 19.03
N ILE A 8 5.68 -2.23 18.05
CA ILE A 8 5.33 -2.15 16.63
C ILE A 8 4.64 -3.43 16.13
N LEU A 9 5.09 -4.61 16.54
CA LEU A 9 4.61 -5.89 16.01
C LEU A 9 3.41 -6.46 16.80
N GLY A 10 3.19 -5.97 18.02
CA GLY A 10 2.19 -6.50 18.94
C GLY A 10 2.65 -7.77 19.66
N PRO A 11 1.77 -8.43 20.43
CA PRO A 11 2.07 -9.72 21.06
C PRO A 11 2.54 -10.75 20.03
N GLU A 12 3.44 -11.65 20.44
CA GLU A 12 4.02 -12.68 19.57
C GLU A 12 2.92 -13.57 18.99
N MET A 13 2.71 -13.46 17.69
CA MET A 13 1.77 -14.26 16.92
C MET A 13 2.57 -15.21 16.01
N PRO A 14 2.07 -16.42 15.73
CA PRO A 14 2.76 -17.37 14.88
C PRO A 14 3.01 -16.75 13.48
N PRO A 15 4.24 -16.81 12.95
CA PRO A 15 4.57 -16.17 11.68
C PRO A 15 3.79 -16.82 10.53
N HIS A 16 3.49 -16.04 9.49
CA HIS A 16 2.63 -16.49 8.40
C HIS A 16 3.22 -17.71 7.66
N GLY A 17 4.54 -17.91 7.70
CA GLY A 17 5.20 -19.12 7.21
C GLY A 17 4.68 -20.41 7.85
N HIS A 18 4.23 -20.38 9.11
CA HIS A 18 3.57 -21.54 9.75
C HIS A 18 2.24 -21.88 9.08
N CYS A 19 1.48 -20.89 8.61
CA CYS A 19 0.24 -21.11 7.86
C CYS A 19 0.51 -21.68 6.45
N TYR A 20 1.67 -21.37 5.87
CA TYR A 20 2.13 -21.96 4.60
C TYR A 20 2.77 -23.34 4.75
N LEU A 21 2.77 -23.91 5.96
CA LEU A 21 3.47 -25.15 6.29
C LEU A 21 4.96 -25.12 5.90
N TRP A 22 5.54 -23.91 5.78
CA TRP A 22 6.87 -23.69 5.22
C TRP A 22 7.11 -24.36 3.86
N ASN A 23 6.08 -24.43 3.02
CA ASN A 23 6.25 -24.88 1.64
C ASN A 23 7.08 -23.83 0.88
N ASP A 24 8.32 -24.18 0.54
CA ASP A 24 9.28 -23.29 -0.10
C ASP A 24 8.74 -22.65 -1.38
N SER A 25 7.99 -23.40 -2.20
CA SER A 25 7.41 -22.88 -3.44
C SER A 25 6.33 -21.83 -3.18
N LEU A 26 5.50 -22.03 -2.16
CA LEU A 26 4.44 -21.09 -1.80
C LEU A 26 5.01 -19.83 -1.14
N VAL A 27 5.99 -19.98 -0.26
CA VAL A 27 6.71 -18.87 0.37
C VAL A 27 7.41 -18.04 -0.71
N TRP A 28 8.14 -18.67 -1.64
CA TRP A 28 8.79 -17.97 -2.74
C TRP A 28 7.80 -17.18 -3.58
N LEU A 29 6.69 -17.81 -3.98
CA LEU A 29 5.66 -17.16 -4.78
C LEU A 29 5.12 -15.90 -4.12
N HIS A 30 4.77 -15.96 -2.83
CA HIS A 30 4.25 -14.82 -2.09
C HIS A 30 5.30 -13.72 -1.91
N VAL A 31 6.50 -14.08 -1.48
CA VAL A 31 7.59 -13.12 -1.23
C VAL A 31 8.00 -12.41 -2.52
N THR A 32 8.16 -13.12 -3.64
CA THR A 32 8.51 -12.47 -4.92
C THR A 32 7.40 -11.60 -5.44
N SER A 33 6.15 -12.06 -5.34
CA SER A 33 5.00 -11.29 -5.84
C SER A 33 4.85 -10.01 -5.04
N ASP A 34 4.88 -10.08 -3.70
CA ASP A 34 4.79 -8.91 -2.84
C ASP A 34 5.98 -7.96 -3.02
N THR A 35 7.18 -8.48 -3.30
CA THR A 35 8.36 -7.65 -3.59
C THR A 35 8.18 -6.87 -4.90
N LEU A 36 7.77 -7.55 -5.97
CA LEU A 36 7.54 -6.92 -7.28
C LEU A 36 6.42 -5.89 -7.22
N ILE A 37 5.32 -6.19 -6.51
CA ILE A 37 4.21 -5.26 -6.32
C ILE A 37 4.67 -4.05 -5.52
N SER A 38 5.39 -4.27 -4.42
CA SER A 38 5.90 -3.17 -3.58
C SER A 38 6.81 -2.23 -4.36
N LEU A 39 7.77 -2.75 -5.14
CA LEU A 39 8.65 -1.94 -5.99
C LEU A 39 7.87 -1.15 -7.04
N SER A 40 6.88 -1.79 -7.67
CA SER A 40 6.00 -1.12 -8.63
C SER A 40 5.22 0.02 -7.98
N TYR A 41 4.68 -0.22 -6.78
CA TYR A 41 3.86 0.74 -6.04
C TYR A 41 4.68 1.84 -5.35
N LEU A 42 5.99 1.68 -5.22
CA LEU A 42 6.90 2.79 -4.85
C LEU A 42 7.25 3.65 -6.07
N THR A 43 7.37 3.04 -7.25
CA THR A 43 7.79 3.74 -8.48
C THR A 43 6.65 4.56 -9.10
N ILE A 44 5.42 4.05 -9.11
CA ILE A 44 4.26 4.74 -9.72
C ILE A 44 3.97 6.10 -9.05
N PRO A 45 3.93 6.24 -7.70
CA PRO A 45 3.75 7.53 -7.04
C PRO A 45 4.82 8.55 -7.42
N ILE A 46 6.08 8.12 -7.55
CA ILE A 46 7.19 9.00 -7.95
C ILE A 46 6.93 9.56 -9.36
N ALA A 47 6.54 8.70 -10.30
CA ALA A 47 6.20 9.12 -11.67
C ALA A 47 5.00 10.08 -11.69
N LEU A 48 3.96 9.81 -10.90
CA LEU A 48 2.77 10.68 -10.78
C LEU A 48 3.13 12.06 -10.19
N ILE A 49 3.92 12.10 -9.13
CA ILE A 49 4.37 13.36 -8.52
C ILE A 49 5.24 14.14 -9.50
N TYR A 50 6.13 13.46 -10.23
CA TYR A 50 6.95 14.09 -11.26
C TYR A 50 6.09 14.73 -12.35
N LEU A 51 5.06 14.02 -12.84
CA LEU A 51 4.10 14.54 -13.83
C LEU A 51 3.37 15.77 -13.31
N VAL A 52 2.79 15.71 -12.10
CA VAL A 52 2.04 16.83 -11.51
C VAL A 52 2.92 18.06 -11.30
N ARG A 53 4.20 17.88 -10.99
CA ARG A 53 5.15 19.00 -10.83
C ARG A 53 5.60 19.64 -12.14
N HIS A 54 5.58 18.90 -13.25
CA HIS A 54 6.03 19.41 -14.56
C HIS A 54 4.87 19.86 -15.45
N ARG A 55 3.62 19.66 -15.03
CA ARG A 55 2.42 20.04 -15.78
C ARG A 55 1.44 20.83 -14.92
N ASP A 56 1.46 22.15 -15.08
CA ASP A 56 0.53 23.10 -14.46
C ASP A 56 -0.84 23.14 -15.17
N ASP A 57 -0.97 22.52 -16.34
CA ASP A 57 -2.21 22.43 -17.14
C ASP A 57 -3.22 21.41 -16.59
N LEU A 58 -2.84 20.64 -15.56
CA LEU A 58 -3.68 19.61 -14.96
C LEU A 58 -4.76 20.21 -14.04
N LYS A 59 -5.96 20.39 -14.58
CA LYS A 59 -7.17 20.58 -13.76
C LYS A 59 -7.33 19.34 -12.87
N PHE A 60 -7.49 19.55 -11.56
CA PHE A 60 -7.61 18.50 -10.53
C PHE A 60 -6.30 17.75 -10.16
N ASN A 61 -5.17 18.44 -10.16
CA ASN A 61 -3.86 17.95 -9.68
C ASN A 61 -3.91 17.19 -8.32
N TYR A 62 -4.77 17.58 -7.39
CA TYR A 62 -4.92 16.93 -6.09
C TYR A 62 -5.38 15.46 -6.17
N ILE A 63 -6.15 15.06 -7.21
CA ILE A 63 -6.57 13.66 -7.38
C ILE A 63 -5.35 12.78 -7.62
N PHE A 64 -4.39 13.24 -8.43
CA PHE A 64 -3.16 12.51 -8.69
C PHE A 64 -2.33 12.33 -7.41
N VAL A 65 -2.31 13.34 -6.55
CA VAL A 65 -1.65 13.24 -5.24
C VAL A 65 -2.36 12.24 -4.33
N MET A 66 -3.70 12.29 -4.23
CA MET A 66 -4.46 11.31 -3.44
C MET A 66 -4.28 9.88 -3.97
N PHE A 67 -4.26 9.71 -5.28
CA PHE A 67 -4.05 8.42 -5.92
C PHE A 67 -2.62 7.90 -5.71
N ALA A 68 -1.61 8.78 -5.79
CA ALA A 68 -0.23 8.45 -5.45
C ALA A 68 -0.08 8.01 -3.98
N LEU A 69 -0.75 8.71 -3.06
CA LEU A 69 -0.79 8.37 -1.63
C LEU A 69 -1.46 7.02 -1.39
N PHE A 70 -2.58 6.76 -2.06
CA PHE A 70 -3.29 5.48 -1.99
C PHE A 70 -2.43 4.32 -2.52
N ILE A 71 -1.79 4.47 -3.68
CA ILE A 71 -0.90 3.44 -4.25
C ILE A 71 0.30 3.18 -3.32
N PHE A 72 0.89 4.24 -2.77
CA PHE A 72 2.00 4.12 -1.81
C PHE A 72 1.57 3.35 -0.56
N ALA A 73 0.40 3.67 0.01
CA ALA A 73 -0.15 2.97 1.17
C ALA A 73 -0.40 1.47 0.85
N CYS A 74 -0.94 1.16 -0.32
CA CYS A 74 -1.05 -0.22 -0.79
C CYS A 74 0.32 -0.91 -0.86
N GLY A 75 1.35 -0.23 -1.39
CA GLY A 75 2.70 -0.77 -1.49
C GLY A 75 3.29 -1.13 -0.12
N ALA A 76 3.00 -0.31 0.90
CA ALA A 76 3.40 -0.56 2.27
C ALA A 76 2.73 -1.82 2.86
N THR A 77 1.47 -2.12 2.49
CA THR A 77 0.82 -3.37 2.94
C THR A 77 1.53 -4.62 2.42
N HIS A 78 2.03 -4.60 1.17
CA HIS A 78 2.83 -5.69 0.60
C HIS A 78 4.18 -5.84 1.28
N MET A 79 4.87 -4.74 1.64
CA MET A 79 6.11 -4.83 2.42
C MET A 79 5.89 -5.51 3.77
N VAL A 80 4.77 -5.20 4.44
CA VAL A 80 4.46 -5.82 5.73
C VAL A 80 4.00 -7.27 5.60
N ASN A 81 3.38 -7.66 4.48
CA ASN A 81 3.10 -9.07 4.20
C ASN A 81 4.39 -9.90 4.10
N ILE A 82 5.43 -9.36 3.46
CA ILE A 82 6.77 -9.98 3.43
C ILE A 82 7.27 -10.15 4.88
N LEU A 83 7.24 -9.10 5.70
CA LEU A 83 7.66 -9.19 7.11
C LEU A 83 6.84 -10.21 7.92
N ASN A 84 5.53 -10.35 7.64
CA ASN A 84 4.65 -11.29 8.32
C ASN A 84 5.06 -12.76 8.10
N VAL A 85 5.65 -13.09 6.95
CA VAL A 85 6.10 -14.46 6.65
C VAL A 85 7.06 -14.97 7.73
N TRP A 86 7.96 -14.12 8.24
CA TRP A 86 8.95 -14.50 9.25
C TRP A 86 8.65 -14.01 10.67
N TYR A 87 7.99 -12.86 10.83
CA TYR A 87 7.83 -12.21 12.13
C TYR A 87 6.39 -12.12 12.64
N GLY A 88 5.38 -12.44 11.82
CA GLY A 88 3.97 -12.43 12.26
C GLY A 88 3.50 -11.07 12.77
N ALA A 89 3.89 -9.96 12.13
CA ALA A 89 3.56 -8.58 12.47
C ALA A 89 2.09 -8.20 12.18
N TYR A 90 1.11 -8.99 12.62
CA TYR A 90 -0.28 -8.81 12.20
C TYR A 90 -0.91 -7.51 12.69
N TRP A 91 -0.51 -6.99 13.87
CA TRP A 91 -0.98 -5.69 14.34
C TRP A 91 -0.53 -4.56 13.43
N LEU A 92 0.75 -4.55 13.03
CA LEU A 92 1.28 -3.61 12.06
C LEU A 92 0.56 -3.74 10.70
N SER A 93 0.35 -4.97 10.23
CA SER A 93 -0.40 -5.25 9.00
C SER A 93 -1.82 -4.69 9.07
N GLY A 94 -2.51 -4.91 10.18
CA GLY A 94 -3.86 -4.41 10.43
C GLY A 94 -3.92 -2.89 10.44
N THR A 95 -3.00 -2.21 11.12
CA THR A 95 -2.94 -0.75 11.17
C THR A 95 -2.68 -0.15 9.79
N ILE A 96 -1.72 -0.68 9.03
CA ILE A 96 -1.45 -0.17 7.67
C ILE A 96 -2.63 -0.43 6.74
N LYS A 97 -3.30 -1.59 6.85
CA LYS A 97 -4.53 -1.87 6.11
C LYS A 97 -5.65 -0.89 6.47
N ALA A 98 -5.81 -0.54 7.74
CA ALA A 98 -6.80 0.45 8.17
C ALA A 98 -6.50 1.84 7.58
N ILE A 99 -5.25 2.29 7.62
CA ILE A 99 -4.82 3.56 7.00
C ILE A 99 -5.08 3.52 5.50
N THR A 100 -4.72 2.41 4.83
CA THR A 100 -4.94 2.21 3.40
C THR A 100 -6.43 2.26 3.07
N ALA A 101 -7.28 1.60 3.85
CA ALA A 101 -8.73 1.61 3.65
C ALA A 101 -9.33 3.01 3.77
N VAL A 102 -8.90 3.80 4.76
CA VAL A 102 -9.33 5.20 4.90
C VAL A 102 -8.90 6.01 3.67
N ALA A 103 -7.66 5.84 3.20
CA ALA A 103 -7.17 6.50 1.99
C ALA A 103 -7.95 6.07 0.74
N SER A 104 -8.27 4.77 0.59
CA SER A 104 -9.06 4.23 -0.52
C SER A 104 -10.47 4.82 -0.55
N VAL A 105 -11.16 4.78 0.59
CA VAL A 105 -12.53 5.28 0.72
C VAL A 105 -12.57 6.78 0.46
N GLY A 106 -11.63 7.55 1.04
CA GLY A 106 -11.50 8.98 0.78
C GLY A 106 -11.28 9.28 -0.71
N THR A 107 -10.41 8.53 -1.38
CA THR A 107 -10.16 8.66 -2.82
C THR A 107 -11.42 8.35 -3.63
N ALA A 108 -12.15 7.27 -3.31
CA ALA A 108 -13.37 6.89 -4.01
C ALA A 108 -14.49 7.96 -3.89
N ILE A 109 -14.68 8.50 -2.68
CA ILE A 109 -15.66 9.57 -2.41
C ILE A 109 -15.34 10.83 -3.21
N VAL A 110 -14.06 11.16 -3.35
CA VAL A 110 -13.61 12.35 -4.08
C VAL A 110 -13.68 12.17 -5.60
N VAL A 111 -13.30 11.00 -6.11
CA VAL A 111 -13.24 10.72 -7.55
C VAL A 111 -14.63 10.64 -8.19
N TRP A 112 -15.62 10.05 -7.51
CA TRP A 112 -16.94 9.84 -8.11
C TRP A 112 -17.66 11.14 -8.55
N PRO A 113 -17.67 12.22 -7.75
CA PRO A 113 -18.23 13.51 -8.16
C PRO A 113 -17.37 14.27 -9.18
N LEU A 114 -16.09 13.90 -9.35
CA LEU A 114 -15.17 14.54 -10.29
C LEU A 114 -15.32 13.99 -11.71
N LEU A 115 -15.69 12.72 -11.85
CA LEU A 115 -16.00 12.08 -13.13
C LEU A 115 -16.96 12.89 -14.01
N PRO A 116 -18.17 13.28 -13.56
CA PRO A 116 -19.07 14.07 -14.39
C PRO A 116 -18.52 15.47 -14.71
N LYS A 117 -17.74 16.08 -13.81
CA LYS A 117 -17.11 17.40 -14.04
C LYS A 117 -16.00 17.33 -15.09
N ALA A 118 -15.21 16.25 -15.09
CA ALA A 118 -14.17 16.02 -16.07
C ALA A 118 -14.77 15.76 -17.46
N LEU A 119 -15.85 14.98 -17.55
CA LEU A 119 -16.56 14.72 -18.81
C LEU A 119 -17.21 15.98 -19.39
N ALA A 120 -17.65 16.93 -18.56
CA ALA A 120 -18.21 18.20 -19.01
C ALA A 120 -17.16 19.20 -19.53
N LEU A 121 -15.86 18.95 -19.30
CA LEU A 121 -14.75 19.78 -19.76
C LEU A 121 -14.07 19.25 -21.05
N LEU A 122 -14.42 18.03 -21.46
CA LEU A 122 -14.01 17.38 -22.73
C LEU A 122 -15.00 17.73 -23.84
#